data_AF-A0A1Q7VH59-F1
#
_entry.id   AF-A0A1Q7VH59-F1
#
_cell.length_a   1.000
_cell.length_b   1.000
_cell.length_c   1.000
_cell.angle_alpha   90.00
_cell.angle_beta   90.00
_cell.angle_gamma   90.00
#
_symmetry.space_group_name_H-M   'P 1'
#
loop_
_entity.id
_entity.type
_entity.pdbx_description
1 polymer ?
#
loop_
_entity_poly.entity_id
_entity_poly.type
_entity_poly.pdbx_seq_one_letter_code
_entity_poly.pdbx_strand_id
1 'polypeptide(L)'
;MLRLLVISVLWADSPDNLWPISDVVARFQTVAAWYAEASYGRVTLVPTVTPFIRATTTSGNANANTLLHISSDVGGPLKAAGIDTTKFDRTIYIVPRVASVGPKGFTLGSSMWLNCGGSDYVTFGAIHELGHSLGLAHAQSLRIGGRNGNEMTFPGLDITQLSSNVIGFREDTGDPTNAMSYAQVPAHFGAYDKSQLGWIVPISWDGLLDRAKGWLRLRRQPRPAES
;
A
#
# COMPACT_ATOMS: atom_id res chain seq x y z
N MET A 1 3.80 10.10 -13.72
CA MET A 1 3.14 10.97 -12.72
C MET A 1 1.75 10.42 -12.45
N LEU A 2 1.35 10.30 -11.19
CA LEU A 2 0.04 9.80 -10.76
C LEU A 2 -0.65 10.87 -9.91
N ARG A 3 -1.85 11.28 -10.32
CA ARG A 3 -2.73 12.19 -9.59
C ARG A 3 -3.50 11.39 -8.54
N LEU A 4 -3.34 11.78 -7.29
CA LEU A 4 -3.91 11.07 -6.15
C LEU A 4 -4.97 11.95 -5.49
N LEU A 5 -6.21 11.48 -5.44
CA LEU A 5 -7.25 12.12 -4.62
C LEU A 5 -7.25 11.52 -3.22
N VAL A 6 -7.12 12.37 -2.21
CA VAL A 6 -7.16 11.97 -0.81
C VAL A 6 -8.39 12.56 -0.16
N ILE A 7 -9.34 11.70 0.17
CA ILE A 7 -10.64 12.06 0.72
C ILE A 7 -10.61 11.81 2.22
N SER A 8 -10.56 12.89 3.00
CA SER A 8 -10.73 12.79 4.45
C SER A 8 -12.21 12.67 4.76
N VAL A 9 -12.64 11.51 5.24
CA VAL A 9 -14.03 11.20 5.52
C VAL A 9 -14.29 11.34 7.02
N LEU A 10 -15.42 11.93 7.38
CA LEU A 10 -15.98 11.89 8.74
C LEU A 10 -17.18 10.94 8.75
N TRP A 11 -17.32 10.11 9.78
CA TRP A 11 -18.60 9.40 9.99
C TRP A 11 -19.71 10.42 10.29
N ALA A 12 -20.96 10.07 10.04
CA ALA A 12 -22.10 10.98 10.22
C ALA A 12 -22.14 11.62 11.61
N ASP A 13 -21.73 10.86 12.64
CA ASP A 13 -21.68 11.19 14.06
C ASP A 13 -20.31 11.68 14.56
N SER A 14 -19.31 11.81 13.67
CA SER A 14 -17.99 12.32 14.05
C SER A 14 -18.02 13.84 14.32
N PRO A 15 -17.25 14.35 15.29
CA PRO A 15 -17.06 15.79 15.45
C PRO A 15 -16.30 16.38 14.24
N ASP A 16 -16.50 17.68 13.97
CA ASP A 16 -15.96 18.35 12.77
C ASP A 16 -14.42 18.50 12.78
N ASN A 17 -13.78 18.30 13.92
CA ASN A 17 -12.37 18.66 14.16
C ASN A 17 -11.55 17.53 14.79
N LEU A 18 -11.75 16.27 14.34
CA LEU A 18 -11.00 15.13 14.86
C LEU A 18 -9.47 15.26 14.68
N TRP A 19 -9.03 15.84 13.57
CA TRP A 19 -7.63 16.19 13.30
C TRP A 19 -7.59 17.33 12.26
N PRO A 20 -6.53 18.14 12.21
CA PRO A 20 -6.45 19.20 11.23
C PRO A 20 -6.16 18.63 9.83
N ILE A 21 -6.80 19.17 8.80
CA ILE A 21 -6.57 18.76 7.40
C ILE A 21 -5.12 18.99 6.97
N SER A 22 -4.43 19.98 7.57
CA SER A 22 -3.00 20.22 7.34
C SER A 22 -2.13 19.00 7.65
N ASP A 23 -2.51 18.18 8.63
CA ASP A 23 -1.77 16.95 8.96
C ASP A 23 -1.92 15.92 7.85
N VAL A 24 -3.12 15.81 7.25
CA VAL A 24 -3.33 14.94 6.09
C VAL A 24 -2.51 15.41 4.91
N VAL A 25 -2.48 16.73 4.64
CA VAL A 25 -1.62 17.32 3.60
C VAL A 25 -0.15 16.97 3.82
N ALA A 26 0.37 17.21 5.03
CA ALA A 26 1.77 16.92 5.36
C ALA A 26 2.10 15.43 5.20
N ARG A 27 1.22 14.53 5.67
CA ARG A 27 1.40 13.07 5.52
C ARG A 27 1.45 12.65 4.07
N PHE A 28 0.60 13.19 3.20
CA PHE A 28 0.61 12.83 1.78
C PHE A 28 1.75 13.47 0.99
N GLN A 29 2.30 14.60 1.45
CA GLN A 29 3.59 15.10 0.96
C GLN A 29 4.72 14.12 1.31
N THR A 30 4.74 13.57 2.52
CA THR A 30 5.69 12.52 2.92
C THR A 30 5.53 11.25 2.09
N VAL A 31 4.30 10.80 1.83
CA VAL A 31 4.04 9.64 0.95
C VAL A 31 4.56 9.91 -0.47
N ALA A 32 4.33 11.10 -1.01
CA ALA A 32 4.81 11.48 -2.34
C ALA A 32 6.34 11.51 -2.42
N ALA A 33 7.00 12.09 -1.41
CA ALA A 33 8.45 12.12 -1.31
C ALA A 33 9.04 10.70 -1.20
N TRP A 34 8.44 9.85 -0.37
CA TRP A 34 8.85 8.45 -0.22
C TRP A 34 8.77 7.70 -1.54
N TYR A 35 7.69 7.85 -2.31
CA TYR A 35 7.56 7.19 -3.62
C TYR A 35 8.59 7.70 -4.63
N ALA A 36 8.84 9.02 -4.65
CA ALA A 36 9.87 9.60 -5.50
C ALA A 36 11.25 9.04 -5.18
N GLU A 37 11.60 8.92 -3.90
CA GLU A 37 12.86 8.33 -3.44
C GLU A 37 12.94 6.83 -3.73
N ALA A 38 11.97 6.04 -3.24
CA ALA A 38 11.99 4.59 -3.29
C ALA A 38 11.98 4.03 -4.72
N SER A 39 11.40 4.79 -5.66
CA SER A 39 11.32 4.47 -7.09
C SER A 39 12.44 5.08 -7.95
N TYR A 40 13.39 5.79 -7.34
CA TYR A 40 14.45 6.50 -8.06
C TYR A 40 13.88 7.49 -9.10
N GLY A 41 12.82 8.20 -8.74
CA GLY A 41 12.15 9.19 -9.59
C GLY A 41 11.19 8.62 -10.64
N ARG A 42 11.01 7.29 -10.71
CA ARG A 42 10.10 6.67 -11.69
C ARG A 42 8.62 6.86 -11.36
N VAL A 43 8.30 7.03 -10.09
CA VAL A 43 6.95 7.35 -9.61
C VAL A 43 6.95 8.74 -8.97
N THR A 44 6.11 9.61 -9.52
CA THR A 44 5.82 10.93 -8.95
C THR A 44 4.35 10.97 -8.59
N LEU A 45 4.04 11.16 -7.31
CA LEU A 45 2.67 11.33 -6.83
C LEU A 45 2.33 12.81 -6.69
N VAL A 46 1.11 13.18 -7.09
CA VAL A 46 0.57 14.53 -6.93
C VAL A 46 -0.72 14.45 -6.12
N PRO A 47 -0.64 14.53 -4.77
CA PRO A 47 -1.80 14.44 -3.91
C PRO A 47 -2.66 15.71 -3.96
N THR A 48 -3.97 15.53 -4.02
CA THR A 48 -4.98 16.56 -3.76
C THR A 48 -5.81 16.12 -2.58
N VAL A 49 -5.70 16.84 -1.47
CA VAL A 49 -6.45 16.54 -0.23
C VAL A 49 -7.74 17.35 -0.22
N THR A 50 -8.86 16.69 0.00
CA THR A 50 -10.16 17.35 0.14
C THR A 50 -10.30 17.97 1.55
N PRO A 51 -11.17 18.97 1.72
CA PRO A 51 -11.80 19.20 3.03
C PRO A 51 -12.46 17.92 3.55
N PHE A 52 -12.87 17.90 4.83
CA PHE A 52 -13.63 16.78 5.36
C PHE A 52 -14.94 16.58 4.58
N ILE A 53 -15.19 15.34 4.18
CA ILE A 53 -16.43 14.90 3.54
C ILE A 53 -17.18 14.02 4.54
N ARG A 54 -18.41 14.39 4.86
CA ARG A 54 -19.23 13.66 5.82
C ARG A 54 -19.94 12.50 5.12
N ALA A 55 -19.74 11.30 5.63
CA ALA A 55 -20.49 10.10 5.25
C ALA A 55 -21.92 10.14 5.80
N THR A 56 -22.82 9.35 5.22
CA THR A 56 -24.18 9.16 5.75
C THR A 56 -24.24 8.07 6.82
N THR A 57 -23.28 7.14 6.82
CA THR A 57 -23.18 6.09 7.84
C THR A 57 -22.57 6.62 9.14
N THR A 58 -23.14 6.22 10.28
CA THR A 58 -22.59 6.48 11.62
C THR A 58 -21.50 5.48 11.98
N SER A 59 -20.58 5.88 12.86
CA SER A 59 -19.47 5.05 13.31
C SER A 59 -19.94 3.75 13.98
N GLY A 60 -21.04 3.79 14.73
CA GLY A 60 -21.64 2.62 15.38
C GLY A 60 -22.23 1.57 14.43
N ASN A 61 -22.54 1.96 13.18
CA ASN A 61 -23.04 1.07 12.13
C ASN A 61 -21.96 0.65 11.13
N ALA A 62 -20.74 1.19 11.27
CA ALA A 62 -19.64 0.90 10.36
C ALA A 62 -19.09 -0.52 10.56
N ASN A 63 -18.95 -1.25 9.45
CA ASN A 63 -18.33 -2.57 9.37
C ASN A 63 -17.46 -2.67 8.11
N ALA A 64 -16.89 -3.84 7.85
CA ALA A 64 -16.03 -4.06 6.67
C ALA A 64 -16.74 -3.74 5.34
N ASN A 65 -18.03 -4.07 5.20
CA ASN A 65 -18.82 -3.73 4.01
C ASN A 65 -19.02 -2.21 3.87
N THR A 66 -19.22 -1.50 4.98
CA THR A 66 -19.29 -0.03 4.95
C THR A 66 -18.01 0.58 4.37
N LEU A 67 -16.84 0.06 4.77
CA LEU A 67 -15.57 0.57 4.27
C LEU A 67 -15.39 0.29 2.77
N LEU A 68 -15.71 -0.94 2.32
CA LEU A 68 -15.68 -1.33 0.90
C LEU A 68 -16.57 -0.44 0.02
N HIS A 69 -17.69 0.02 0.57
CA HIS A 69 -18.68 0.83 -0.13
C HIS A 69 -18.67 2.31 0.27
N ILE A 70 -17.63 2.79 0.96
CA ILE A 70 -17.59 4.19 1.43
C ILE A 70 -17.67 5.18 0.25
N SER A 71 -17.17 4.81 -0.94
CA SER A 71 -17.26 5.65 -2.14
C SER A 71 -18.70 5.94 -2.54
N SER A 72 -19.61 4.97 -2.35
CA SER A 72 -21.05 5.16 -2.54
C SER A 72 -21.63 6.05 -1.45
N ASP A 73 -21.21 5.85 -0.19
CA ASP A 73 -21.68 6.60 0.98
C ASP A 73 -21.33 8.10 0.89
N VAL A 74 -20.11 8.42 0.45
CA VAL A 74 -19.66 9.82 0.27
C VAL A 74 -19.90 10.37 -1.12
N GLY A 75 -20.46 9.59 -2.06
CA GLY A 75 -20.59 9.99 -3.46
C GLY A 75 -21.49 11.22 -3.69
N GLY A 76 -22.62 11.31 -2.97
CA GLY A 76 -23.47 12.49 -2.96
C GLY A 76 -22.77 13.74 -2.39
N PRO A 77 -22.24 13.64 -1.15
CA PRO A 77 -21.43 14.70 -0.54
C PRO A 77 -20.26 15.20 -1.39
N LEU A 78 -19.52 14.30 -2.05
CA LEU A 78 -18.41 14.66 -2.97
C LEU A 78 -18.90 15.48 -4.17
N LYS A 79 -20.00 15.04 -4.80
CA LYS A 79 -20.62 15.77 -5.91
C LYS A 79 -21.11 17.15 -5.49
N ALA A 80 -21.73 17.25 -4.31
CA ALA A 80 -22.17 18.53 -3.76
C ALA A 80 -20.99 19.48 -3.47
N ALA A 81 -19.83 18.94 -3.11
CA ALA A 81 -18.58 19.68 -2.96
C ALA A 81 -17.85 19.97 -4.28
N GLY A 82 -18.40 19.58 -5.43
CA GLY A 82 -17.80 19.80 -6.76
C GLY A 82 -16.57 18.93 -7.05
N ILE A 83 -16.38 17.84 -6.31
CA ILE A 83 -15.22 16.95 -6.45
C ILE A 83 -15.55 15.85 -7.46
N ASP A 84 -14.82 15.84 -8.57
CA ASP A 84 -14.91 14.82 -9.62
C ASP A 84 -13.75 13.83 -9.48
N THR A 85 -14.04 12.64 -8.98
CA THR A 85 -13.05 11.58 -8.74
C THR A 85 -12.46 11.01 -10.03
N THR A 86 -13.12 11.18 -11.18
CA THR A 86 -12.65 10.66 -12.48
C THR A 86 -11.42 11.41 -13.01
N LYS A 87 -11.12 12.57 -12.43
CA LYS A 87 -9.92 13.37 -12.74
C LYS A 87 -8.66 12.88 -12.03
N PHE A 88 -8.71 11.76 -11.34
CA PHE A 88 -7.59 11.23 -10.57
C PHE A 88 -7.29 9.79 -10.96
N ASP A 89 -6.01 9.43 -10.88
CA ASP A 89 -5.55 8.10 -11.29
C ASP A 89 -5.74 7.09 -10.16
N ARG A 90 -5.74 7.57 -8.91
CA ARG A 90 -5.96 6.80 -7.67
C ARG A 90 -6.76 7.63 -6.66
N THR A 91 -7.57 6.96 -5.84
CA THR A 91 -8.35 7.59 -4.76
C THR A 91 -8.12 6.87 -3.44
N ILE A 92 -7.91 7.65 -2.37
CA ILE A 92 -7.75 7.14 -1.00
C ILE A 92 -8.85 7.74 -0.14
N TYR A 93 -9.61 6.90 0.55
CA TYR A 93 -10.57 7.29 1.56
C TYR A 93 -9.96 7.08 2.94
N ILE A 94 -9.93 8.12 3.77
CA ILE A 94 -9.41 8.05 5.14
C ILE A 94 -10.56 8.27 6.10
N VAL A 95 -10.89 7.27 6.90
CA VAL A 95 -11.97 7.33 7.90
C VAL A 95 -11.39 7.24 9.32
N PRO A 96 -12.05 7.83 10.33
CA PRO A 96 -11.70 7.62 11.74
C PRO A 96 -11.70 6.13 12.07
N ARG A 97 -10.78 5.69 12.92
CA ARG A 97 -10.66 4.29 13.31
C ARG A 97 -11.95 3.79 13.98
N VAL A 98 -12.57 2.79 13.38
CA VAL A 98 -13.63 1.98 13.99
C VAL A 98 -13.15 0.54 14.11
N ALA A 99 -13.15 0.00 15.33
CA ALA A 99 -12.61 -1.33 15.61
C ALA A 99 -13.40 -2.46 14.93
N SER A 100 -14.73 -2.36 14.88
CA SER A 100 -15.64 -3.35 14.26
C SER A 100 -15.46 -3.49 12.74
N VAL A 101 -14.87 -2.50 12.08
CA VAL A 101 -14.60 -2.55 10.64
C VAL A 101 -13.50 -3.55 10.29
N GLY A 102 -12.61 -3.91 11.24
CA GLY A 102 -11.54 -4.89 11.03
C GLY A 102 -10.22 -4.25 10.62
N PRO A 103 -9.75 -4.39 9.37
CA PRO A 103 -8.42 -3.94 8.95
C PRO A 103 -8.27 -2.41 9.01
N LYS A 104 -7.01 -1.96 9.06
CA LYS A 104 -6.63 -0.54 9.01
C LYS A 104 -6.47 -0.02 7.58
N GLY A 105 -6.27 -0.91 6.61
CA GLY A 105 -6.02 -0.63 5.21
C GLY A 105 -6.69 -1.67 4.31
N PHE A 106 -7.13 -1.26 3.12
CA PHE A 106 -7.58 -2.16 2.06
C PHE A 106 -7.42 -1.47 0.69
N THR A 107 -7.21 -2.27 -0.36
CA THR A 107 -7.08 -1.79 -1.74
C THR A 107 -7.85 -2.67 -2.72
N LEU A 108 -8.56 -2.03 -3.64
CA LEU A 108 -9.25 -2.66 -4.76
C LEU A 108 -9.08 -1.80 -6.01
N GLY A 109 -8.26 -2.28 -6.94
CA GLY A 109 -7.93 -1.55 -8.16
C GLY A 109 -7.30 -0.20 -7.86
N SER A 110 -7.96 0.88 -8.28
CA SER A 110 -7.48 2.26 -8.11
C SER A 110 -7.97 2.95 -6.83
N SER A 111 -8.76 2.26 -6.00
CA SER A 111 -9.33 2.79 -4.76
C SER A 111 -8.72 2.10 -3.55
N MET A 112 -8.38 2.90 -2.53
CA MET A 112 -7.86 2.42 -1.27
C MET A 112 -8.57 3.07 -0.09
N TRP A 113 -8.55 2.38 1.04
CA TRP A 113 -9.30 2.73 2.23
C TRP A 113 -8.42 2.60 3.46
N LEU A 114 -8.39 3.65 4.26
CA LEU A 114 -7.60 3.73 5.49
C LEU A 114 -8.53 3.97 6.68
N ASN A 115 -8.72 2.94 7.50
CA ASN A 115 -9.50 2.97 8.73
C ASN A 115 -8.60 3.29 9.93
N CYS A 116 -7.95 4.46 9.86
CA CYS A 116 -6.93 4.88 10.81
C CYS A 116 -6.71 6.41 10.80
N GLY A 117 -7.69 7.19 10.32
CA GLY A 117 -7.62 8.65 10.27
C GLY A 117 -7.23 9.26 11.62
N GLY A 118 -6.39 10.29 11.58
CA GLY A 118 -5.85 10.96 12.77
C GLY A 118 -4.69 10.22 13.48
N SER A 119 -4.29 9.04 13.01
CA SER A 119 -3.17 8.28 13.61
C SER A 119 -1.91 8.30 12.75
N ASP A 120 -0.74 8.06 13.36
CA ASP A 120 0.56 7.95 12.67
C ASP A 120 0.62 6.83 11.62
N TYR A 121 -0.31 5.89 11.69
CA TYR A 121 -0.43 4.79 10.73
C TYR A 121 -0.84 5.26 9.32
N VAL A 122 -1.48 6.42 9.15
CA VAL A 122 -1.97 6.89 7.84
C VAL A 122 -0.86 6.92 6.78
N THR A 123 0.35 7.36 7.14
CA THR A 123 1.47 7.45 6.20
C THR A 123 1.91 6.07 5.72
N PHE A 124 2.12 5.15 6.66
CA PHE A 124 2.50 3.77 6.36
C PHE A 124 1.40 3.06 5.56
N GLY A 125 0.15 3.14 6.03
CA GLY A 125 -1.01 2.55 5.36
C GLY A 125 -1.15 3.06 3.93
N ALA A 126 -1.00 4.37 3.70
CA ALA A 126 -1.04 4.91 2.34
C ALA A 126 0.07 4.34 1.43
N ILE A 127 1.30 4.16 1.95
CA ILE A 127 2.40 3.54 1.20
C ILE A 127 2.08 2.08 0.88
N HIS A 128 1.64 1.31 1.86
CA HIS A 128 1.30 -0.10 1.72
C HIS A 128 0.18 -0.32 0.70
N GLU A 129 -0.94 0.40 0.88
CA GLU A 129 -2.11 0.30 0.02
C GLU A 129 -1.84 0.82 -1.41
N LEU A 130 -1.03 1.87 -1.57
CA LEU A 130 -0.58 2.29 -2.91
C LEU A 130 0.25 1.19 -3.58
N GLY A 131 1.07 0.44 -2.83
CA GLY A 131 1.79 -0.73 -3.32
C GLY A 131 0.86 -1.78 -3.93
N HIS A 132 -0.24 -2.11 -3.26
CA HIS A 132 -1.28 -2.97 -3.83
C HIS A 132 -1.88 -2.40 -5.13
N SER A 133 -2.14 -1.09 -5.19
CA SER A 133 -2.67 -0.43 -6.39
C SER A 133 -1.70 -0.43 -7.59
N LEU A 134 -0.42 -0.74 -7.33
CA LEU A 134 0.64 -0.89 -8.31
C LEU A 134 0.91 -2.37 -8.66
N GLY A 135 0.17 -3.30 -8.05
CA GLY A 135 0.24 -4.73 -8.33
C GLY A 135 1.13 -5.53 -7.38
N LEU A 136 1.59 -4.95 -6.27
CA LEU A 136 2.33 -5.71 -5.24
C LEU A 136 1.37 -6.53 -4.37
N ALA A 137 1.79 -7.74 -4.02
CA ALA A 137 1.17 -8.53 -2.96
C ALA A 137 1.88 -8.23 -1.63
N HIS A 138 1.34 -8.75 -0.51
CA HIS A 138 2.09 -8.70 0.74
C HIS A 138 3.42 -9.47 0.61
N ALA A 139 4.47 -8.94 1.25
CA ALA A 139 5.76 -9.60 1.35
C ALA A 139 5.62 -10.85 2.22
N GLN A 140 5.74 -12.02 1.59
CA GLN A 140 5.52 -13.34 2.17
C GLN A 140 4.06 -13.65 2.57
N SER A 141 3.11 -13.49 1.64
CA SER A 141 1.81 -14.16 1.78
C SER A 141 2.00 -15.68 1.64
N LEU A 142 2.37 -16.37 2.72
CA LEU A 142 2.32 -17.82 2.74
C LEU A 142 0.83 -18.20 2.77
N ARG A 143 0.24 -18.51 1.60
CA ARG A 143 -1.03 -19.26 1.55
C ARG A 143 -0.74 -20.66 2.11
N ILE A 144 -0.87 -20.83 3.42
CA ILE A 144 -1.25 -22.13 3.97
C ILE A 144 -2.77 -22.13 3.99
N GLY A 145 -3.41 -23.19 3.50
CA GLY A 145 -4.85 -23.27 3.27
C GLY A 145 -5.75 -22.94 4.47
N GLY A 146 -7.07 -23.17 4.30
CA GLY A 146 -8.00 -23.09 5.44
C GLY A 146 -7.51 -23.94 6.62
N ARG A 147 -8.09 -23.76 7.82
CA ARG A 147 -7.69 -24.50 9.05
C ARG A 147 -7.48 -26.02 8.89
N ASN A 148 -8.03 -26.62 7.83
CA ASN A 148 -7.96 -28.03 7.48
C ASN A 148 -7.07 -28.37 6.25
N GLY A 149 -6.25 -27.44 5.75
CA GLY A 149 -5.36 -27.67 4.60
C GLY A 149 -5.99 -27.50 3.21
N ASN A 150 -7.24 -27.05 3.11
CA ASN A 150 -7.90 -26.85 1.80
C ASN A 150 -7.45 -25.54 1.15
N GLU A 151 -7.11 -25.58 -0.15
CA GLU A 151 -6.94 -24.39 -0.98
C GLU A 151 -8.25 -23.59 -1.03
N MET A 152 -8.21 -22.31 -0.68
CA MET A 152 -9.32 -21.40 -0.94
C MET A 152 -9.24 -20.90 -2.38
N THR A 153 -10.04 -21.53 -3.25
CA THR A 153 -10.43 -20.96 -4.53
C THR A 153 -11.42 -19.82 -4.25
N PHE A 154 -11.19 -18.64 -4.82
CA PHE A 154 -12.07 -17.48 -4.65
C PHE A 154 -13.02 -17.33 -5.86
N PRO A 155 -14.20 -17.96 -5.89
CA PRO A 155 -15.27 -17.53 -6.78
C PRO A 155 -16.14 -16.51 -6.01
N GLY A 156 -15.83 -15.23 -6.16
CA GLY A 156 -16.62 -14.14 -5.55
C GLY A 156 -16.26 -13.86 -4.09
N LEU A 157 -15.94 -12.60 -3.80
CA LEU A 157 -15.62 -12.12 -2.46
C LEU A 157 -16.90 -12.04 -1.61
N ASP A 158 -17.15 -13.05 -0.78
CA ASP A 158 -18.04 -12.93 0.38
C ASP A 158 -17.19 -12.75 1.65
N ILE A 159 -17.08 -11.50 2.08
CA ILE A 159 -16.24 -11.10 3.22
C ILE A 159 -16.80 -11.57 4.57
N THR A 160 -18.06 -12.03 4.61
CA THR A 160 -18.70 -12.56 5.84
C THR A 160 -18.13 -13.92 6.25
N GLN A 161 -17.45 -14.63 5.34
CA GLN A 161 -16.77 -15.89 5.64
C GLN A 161 -15.37 -15.70 6.26
N LEU A 162 -14.88 -14.47 6.37
CA LEU A 162 -13.56 -14.18 6.93
C LEU A 162 -13.49 -14.33 8.46
N SER A 163 -14.63 -14.48 9.16
CA SER A 163 -14.68 -14.34 10.62
C SER A 163 -14.56 -15.64 11.44
N SER A 164 -14.34 -16.82 10.83
CA SER A 164 -14.16 -18.05 11.64
C SER A 164 -13.36 -19.19 11.01
N ASN A 165 -13.23 -19.27 9.68
CA ASN A 165 -12.49 -20.35 9.00
C ASN A 165 -11.22 -19.89 8.26
N VAL A 166 -10.94 -18.60 8.31
CA VAL A 166 -9.69 -18.02 7.85
C VAL A 166 -8.73 -18.13 9.03
N ILE A 167 -7.72 -19.01 8.94
CA ILE A 167 -6.44 -18.65 9.53
C ILE A 167 -6.21 -17.28 8.94
N GLY A 168 -6.16 -16.24 9.78
CA GLY A 168 -6.02 -14.86 9.32
C GLY A 168 -5.06 -14.78 8.15
N PHE A 169 -5.08 -13.69 7.39
CA PHE A 169 -3.81 -13.23 6.83
C PHE A 169 -2.86 -13.20 8.02
N ARG A 170 -2.09 -14.28 8.22
CA ARG A 170 -1.29 -14.48 9.40
C ARG A 170 -0.13 -13.59 9.08
N GLU A 171 -0.35 -12.35 9.49
CA GLU A 171 0.43 -11.14 9.36
C GLU A 171 1.80 -11.48 8.87
N ASP A 172 2.06 -11.11 7.62
CA ASP A 172 3.35 -10.76 7.09
C ASP A 172 4.51 -11.13 8.03
N THR A 173 4.86 -12.43 8.09
CA THR A 173 6.10 -12.86 8.75
C THR A 173 7.33 -12.42 7.96
N GLY A 174 7.09 -11.61 6.93
CA GLY A 174 8.06 -10.96 6.09
C GLY A 174 9.00 -10.06 6.85
N ASP A 175 10.01 -9.64 6.10
CA ASP A 175 11.03 -8.72 6.57
C ASP A 175 10.37 -7.45 7.14
N PRO A 176 10.57 -7.12 8.43
CA PRO A 176 10.02 -5.91 9.03
C PRO A 176 10.57 -4.63 8.38
N THR A 177 11.53 -4.77 7.46
CA THR A 177 12.07 -3.70 6.63
C THR A 177 11.43 -3.61 5.23
N ASN A 178 10.32 -4.33 4.99
CA ASN A 178 9.54 -4.21 3.76
C ASN A 178 8.20 -3.50 3.99
N ALA A 179 7.93 -2.43 3.24
CA ALA A 179 6.65 -1.73 3.29
C ALA A 179 5.43 -2.59 2.89
N MET A 180 5.62 -3.69 2.15
CA MET A 180 4.57 -4.68 1.88
C MET A 180 4.42 -5.75 2.97
N SER A 181 5.14 -5.63 4.08
CA SER A 181 4.98 -6.43 5.30
C SER A 181 4.29 -5.61 6.41
N TYR A 182 4.21 -6.15 7.63
CA TYR A 182 3.77 -5.44 8.83
C TYR A 182 4.90 -4.56 9.40
N ALA A 183 5.51 -3.73 8.55
CA ALA A 183 6.51 -2.78 9.01
C ALA A 183 5.81 -1.70 9.86
N GLN A 184 6.25 -1.54 11.11
CA GLN A 184 5.73 -0.49 12.01
C GLN A 184 6.30 0.91 11.69
N VAL A 185 7.18 0.99 10.68
CA VAL A 185 7.83 2.20 10.19
C VAL A 185 7.76 2.23 8.67
N PRO A 186 7.86 3.41 8.01
CA PRO A 186 7.94 3.50 6.55
C PRO A 186 9.25 2.90 6.03
N ALA A 187 9.31 1.57 5.97
CA ALA A 187 10.43 0.86 5.38
C ALA A 187 10.39 0.99 3.85
N HIS A 188 11.45 0.62 3.16
CA HIS A 188 11.44 0.62 1.69
C HIS A 188 10.70 -0.62 1.16
N PHE A 189 10.29 -0.59 -0.10
CA PHE A 189 9.96 -1.84 -0.79
C PHE A 189 11.21 -2.72 -0.92
N GLY A 190 11.01 -4.04 -0.79
CA GLY A 190 12.07 -5.02 -0.97
C GLY A 190 12.61 -5.00 -2.41
N ALA A 191 13.80 -5.56 -2.61
CA ALA A 191 14.40 -5.64 -3.95
C ALA A 191 13.51 -6.39 -4.96
N TYR A 192 12.82 -7.45 -4.50
CA TYR A 192 11.85 -8.19 -5.31
C TYR A 192 10.69 -7.28 -5.78
N ASP A 193 10.07 -6.54 -4.86
CA ASP A 193 8.95 -5.64 -5.17
C ASP A 193 9.40 -4.52 -6.13
N LYS A 194 10.56 -3.92 -5.86
CA LYS A 194 11.16 -2.90 -6.73
C LYS A 194 11.47 -3.45 -8.13
N SER A 195 11.89 -4.71 -8.23
CA SER A 195 12.08 -5.38 -9.52
C SER A 195 10.76 -5.64 -10.23
N GLN A 196 9.73 -6.12 -9.52
CA GLN A 196 8.40 -6.37 -10.08
C GLN A 196 7.76 -5.09 -10.64
N LEU A 197 7.97 -3.97 -9.96
CA LEU A 197 7.53 -2.65 -10.42
C LEU A 197 8.44 -2.04 -11.51
N GLY A 198 9.52 -2.72 -11.89
CA GLY A 198 10.49 -2.23 -12.88
C GLY A 198 11.29 -1.01 -12.43
N TRP A 199 11.42 -0.80 -11.12
CA TRP A 199 12.19 0.32 -10.57
C TRP A 199 13.70 0.03 -10.56
N ILE A 200 14.04 -1.24 -10.39
CA ILE A 200 15.39 -1.76 -10.52
C ILE A 200 15.39 -2.92 -11.53
N VAL A 201 16.56 -3.18 -12.12
CA VAL A 201 16.78 -4.36 -12.95
C VAL A 201 17.47 -5.45 -12.12
N PRO A 202 16.97 -6.70 -12.14
CA PRO A 202 17.73 -7.82 -11.60
C PRO A 202 19.08 -7.93 -12.30
N ILE A 203 20.14 -8.07 -11.52
CA ILE A 203 21.42 -8.52 -12.08
C ILE A 203 21.28 -10.03 -12.30
N SER A 204 21.15 -10.47 -13.55
CA SER A 204 21.28 -11.88 -13.90
C SER A 204 22.77 -12.26 -13.93
N TRP A 205 23.13 -13.30 -13.19
CA TRP A 205 24.51 -13.79 -13.11
C TRP A 205 25.03 -14.34 -14.44
N ASP A 206 24.15 -14.61 -15.40
CA ASP A 206 24.51 -15.07 -16.75
C ASP A 206 25.33 -14.02 -17.54
N GLY A 207 25.17 -12.72 -17.25
CA GLY A 207 25.95 -11.65 -17.88
C GLY A 207 27.28 -11.30 -17.19
N LEU A 208 27.50 -11.80 -15.96
CA LEU A 208 28.71 -11.55 -15.18
C LEU A 208 29.78 -12.61 -15.39
N LEU A 209 29.41 -13.85 -15.76
CA LEU A 209 30.38 -14.88 -16.10
C LEU A 209 31.13 -14.57 -17.40
N ASP A 210 30.51 -13.91 -18.38
CA ASP A 210 31.21 -13.53 -19.61
C ASP A 210 32.14 -12.33 -19.44
N ARG A 211 31.86 -11.42 -18.49
CA ARG A 211 32.83 -10.35 -18.12
C ARG A 211 33.90 -10.85 -17.15
N ALA A 212 33.59 -11.79 -16.26
CA ALA A 212 34.55 -12.38 -15.33
C ALA A 212 35.56 -13.31 -16.02
N LYS A 213 35.20 -13.96 -17.14
CA LYS A 213 36.13 -14.71 -17.99
C LYS A 213 37.22 -13.82 -18.62
N GLY A 214 36.95 -12.53 -18.81
CA GLY A 214 37.94 -11.55 -19.27
C GLY A 214 38.97 -11.14 -18.21
N TRP A 215 38.57 -11.11 -16.93
CA TRP A 215 39.44 -10.74 -15.81
C TRP A 215 40.25 -11.92 -15.24
N LEU A 216 39.79 -13.17 -15.42
CA LEU A 216 40.54 -14.36 -14.99
C LEU A 216 41.68 -14.79 -15.93
N ARG A 217 41.91 -14.10 -17.06
CA ARG A 217 43.03 -14.39 -17.99
C ARG A 217 44.27 -13.51 -17.81
N LEU A 218 44.39 -12.76 -16.72
CA LEU A 218 45.56 -11.92 -16.45
C LEU A 218 46.22 -12.18 -15.09
N ARG A 219 46.39 -13.44 -14.65
CA ARG A 219 47.36 -13.79 -13.59
C ARG A 219 47.92 -15.21 -13.72
N ARG A 220 48.73 -15.45 -14.75
CA ARG A 220 49.88 -16.39 -14.69
C ARG A 220 50.97 -15.91 -15.64
N GLN A 221 51.67 -14.85 -15.24
CA GLN A 221 53.05 -14.65 -15.71
C GLN A 221 53.95 -15.53 -14.83
N PRO A 222 54.80 -16.41 -15.40
CA PRO A 222 55.76 -17.17 -14.60
C PRO A 222 56.78 -16.21 -13.97
N ARG A 223 57.11 -16.44 -12.70
CA ARG A 223 58.19 -15.72 -12.01
C ARG A 223 59.51 -15.94 -12.77
N PRO A 224 60.36 -14.91 -12.97
CA PRO A 224 61.72 -15.12 -13.45
C PRO A 224 62.48 -15.98 -12.44
N ALA A 225 63.28 -16.92 -12.93
CA ALA A 225 64.23 -17.64 -12.10
C ALA A 225 65.29 -16.67 -11.57
N GLU A 226 65.46 -16.63 -10.25
CA GLU A 226 66.59 -15.96 -9.62
C GLU A 226 67.87 -16.73 -9.95
N SER A 227 68.86 -16.02 -10.49
CA SER A 227 70.21 -16.50 -10.81
C SER A 227 71.15 -16.38 -9.62
#